data_AF-Q0Q764-F1
#
_entry.id   AF-Q0Q764-F1
#
_cell.length_a   1.000
_cell.length_b   1.000
_cell.length_c   1.000
_cell.angle_alpha   90.00
_cell.angle_beta   90.00
_cell.angle_gamma   90.00
#
_symmetry.space_group_name_H-M   'P 1'
#
loop_
_entity.id
_entity.type
_entity.pdbx_description
1 polymer ?
#
loop_
_entity_poly.entity_id
_entity_poly.type
_entity_poly.pdbx_seq_one_letter_code
_entity_poly.pdbx_strand_id
1 'polypeptide(L)'
;NKADTDHLIHNGNPQNITNGLPVLIWIYGGGFMTGTATLDIYNADIMSAVGNVIVASFQYRVGAFGFLHLSPAMPGYEEEAPGNVGLWDQALAIRWLKTNAHAFGGNPEWMTLFGESAGSSSVNAQLVSPVTAGLVKRGMMQSGTMNAPWSHMTSEKAVEIGKALINDCNCNA
;
A
#
# COMPACT_ATOMS: atom_id res chain seq x y z
N ASN A 1 -3.21 12.45 5.42
CA ASN A 1 -2.28 11.40 4.97
C ASN A 1 -0.84 11.87 5.14
N LYS A 2 -0.30 11.78 6.36
CA LYS A 2 1.15 11.83 6.58
C LYS A 2 1.60 10.38 6.66
N ALA A 3 2.68 10.02 5.95
CA ALA A 3 3.40 8.79 6.26
C ALA A 3 3.82 8.87 7.73
N ASP A 4 3.82 7.74 8.44
CA ASP A 4 4.37 7.72 9.78
C ASP A 4 5.90 7.89 9.65
N THR A 5 6.37 9.09 9.94
CA THR A 5 7.78 9.46 9.82
C THR A 5 8.56 9.19 11.10
N ASP A 6 7.90 8.74 12.18
CA ASP A 6 8.55 8.57 13.49
C ASP A 6 9.62 7.47 13.47
N HIS A 7 9.57 6.56 12.50
CA HIS A 7 10.58 5.52 12.30
C HIS A 7 11.67 5.85 11.26
N LEU A 8 11.71 7.09 10.74
CA LEU A 8 12.76 7.55 9.81
C LEU A 8 14.00 8.11 10.54
N ILE A 9 14.35 7.54 11.70
CA ILE A 9 15.49 7.97 12.52
C ILE A 9 16.63 6.97 12.38
N HIS A 10 17.76 7.42 11.83
CA HIS A 10 19.00 6.66 11.76
C HIS A 10 19.97 7.09 12.88
N ASN A 11 20.32 6.16 13.78
CA ASN A 11 21.34 6.33 14.83
C ASN A 11 22.72 5.73 14.45
N GLY A 12 22.90 5.24 13.22
CA GLY A 12 24.16 4.64 12.75
C GLY A 12 25.14 5.64 12.15
N ASN A 13 26.41 5.27 12.04
CA ASN A 13 27.44 6.05 11.35
C ASN A 13 27.42 5.66 9.84
N PRO A 14 27.15 6.57 8.89
CA PRO A 14 26.92 6.25 7.46
C PRO A 14 28.18 5.82 6.66
N GLN A 15 29.19 5.28 7.33
CA GLN A 15 30.58 5.22 6.85
C GLN A 15 30.87 4.20 5.75
N ASN A 16 29.90 3.48 5.16
CA ASN A 16 30.23 2.45 4.15
C ASN A 16 29.12 2.06 3.16
N ILE A 17 28.19 2.98 2.81
CA ILE A 17 27.18 2.67 1.79
C ILE A 17 27.29 3.69 0.66
N THR A 18 27.93 3.28 -0.43
CA THR A 18 28.30 4.12 -1.56
C THR A 18 27.12 4.76 -2.32
N ASN A 19 25.86 4.43 -1.97
CA ASN A 19 24.67 5.04 -2.58
C ASN A 19 23.40 5.03 -1.70
N GLY A 20 23.52 4.99 -0.37
CA GLY A 20 22.38 5.00 0.58
C GLY A 20 21.85 3.62 0.99
N LEU A 21 21.11 3.58 2.11
CA LEU A 21 20.59 2.38 2.77
C LEU A 21 19.48 1.68 1.96
N PRO A 22 19.30 0.35 2.10
CA PRO A 22 18.08 -0.33 1.64
C PRO A 22 16.82 0.26 2.30
N VAL A 23 15.72 0.30 1.55
CA VAL A 23 14.42 0.79 2.05
C VAL A 23 13.39 -0.35 2.01
N LEU A 24 12.91 -0.78 3.17
CA LEU A 24 11.84 -1.75 3.33
C LEU A 24 10.52 -1.00 3.54
N ILE A 25 9.47 -1.41 2.81
CA ILE A 25 8.18 -0.71 2.84
C ILE A 25 7.08 -1.70 3.24
N TRP A 26 6.52 -1.49 4.43
CA TRP A 26 5.48 -2.33 5.01
C TRP A 26 4.09 -1.91 4.50
N ILE A 27 3.32 -2.90 4.03
CA ILE A 27 1.89 -2.75 3.73
C ILE A 27 1.12 -3.71 4.65
N TYR A 28 0.28 -3.16 5.53
CA TYR A 28 -0.48 -3.95 6.49
C TYR A 28 -1.63 -4.73 5.83
N GLY A 29 -2.05 -5.82 6.48
CA GLY A 29 -3.20 -6.64 6.10
C GLY A 29 -4.50 -6.20 6.77
N GLY A 30 -5.53 -7.06 6.72
CA GLY A 30 -6.87 -6.74 7.25
C GLY A 30 -8.00 -6.92 6.24
N GLY A 31 -7.81 -7.82 5.27
CA GLY A 31 -8.85 -8.21 4.29
C GLY A 31 -9.35 -7.07 3.41
N PHE A 32 -8.53 -6.04 3.19
CA PHE A 32 -8.92 -4.78 2.53
C PHE A 32 -10.05 -4.00 3.22
N MET A 33 -10.47 -4.40 4.42
CA MET A 33 -11.55 -3.77 5.18
C MET A 33 -11.07 -3.05 6.44
N THR A 34 -9.92 -3.47 6.98
CA THR A 34 -9.38 -3.03 8.27
C THR A 34 -7.85 -2.94 8.21
N GLY A 35 -7.23 -2.68 9.35
CA GLY A 35 -5.79 -2.63 9.51
C GLY A 35 -5.26 -1.21 9.65
N THR A 36 -4.04 -1.11 10.16
CA THR A 36 -3.31 0.15 10.28
C THR A 36 -1.81 -0.10 10.39
N ALA A 37 -1.01 0.83 9.87
CA ALA A 37 0.42 0.88 10.06
C ALA A 37 0.85 1.15 11.52
N THR A 38 -0.06 1.64 12.37
CA THR A 38 0.23 2.14 13.72
C THR A 38 0.13 1.09 14.82
N LEU A 39 -0.10 -0.19 14.48
CA LEU A 39 -0.12 -1.25 15.49
C LEU A 39 1.29 -1.46 16.05
N ASP A 40 1.42 -1.66 17.37
CA ASP A 40 2.72 -1.89 18.03
C ASP A 40 3.52 -3.04 17.42
N ILE A 41 2.83 -4.08 16.92
CA ILE A 41 3.45 -5.23 16.26
C ILE A 41 4.15 -4.87 14.93
N TYR A 42 3.83 -3.72 14.35
CA TYR A 42 4.46 -3.18 13.16
C TYR A 42 5.50 -2.09 13.47
N ASN A 43 5.79 -1.84 14.74
CA ASN A 43 6.90 -0.97 15.12
C ASN A 43 8.20 -1.50 14.49
N ALA A 44 8.85 -0.65 13.69
CA ALA A 44 10.02 -0.99 12.93
C ALA A 44 11.36 -0.72 13.64
N ASP A 45 11.37 -0.25 14.88
CA ASP A 45 12.58 0.16 15.61
C ASP A 45 13.66 -0.93 15.66
N ILE A 46 13.27 -2.18 15.97
CA ILE A 46 14.21 -3.30 16.02
C ILE A 46 14.72 -3.64 14.60
N MET A 47 13.82 -3.64 13.61
CA MET A 47 14.16 -4.00 12.24
C MET A 47 15.12 -2.98 11.61
N SER A 48 14.88 -1.68 11.82
CA SER A 48 15.73 -0.61 11.30
C SER A 48 17.10 -0.60 11.98
N ALA A 49 17.14 -0.71 13.32
CA ALA A 49 18.37 -0.66 14.10
C ALA A 49 19.26 -1.88 13.88
N VAL A 50 18.70 -3.10 13.95
CA VAL A 50 19.48 -4.34 13.82
C VAL A 50 19.82 -4.62 12.37
N GLY A 51 18.88 -4.36 11.45
CA GLY A 51 19.08 -4.60 10.03
C GLY A 51 19.95 -3.56 9.34
N ASN A 52 20.17 -2.40 9.97
CA ASN A 52 20.79 -1.23 9.35
C ASN A 52 20.12 -0.89 8.00
N VAL A 53 18.80 -0.69 8.05
CA VAL A 53 17.95 -0.38 6.90
C VAL A 53 16.95 0.72 7.28
N ILE A 54 16.40 1.38 6.27
CA ILE A 54 15.24 2.26 6.46
C ILE A 54 13.99 1.40 6.35
N VAL A 55 13.05 1.59 7.28
CA VAL A 55 11.73 0.96 7.21
C VAL A 55 10.67 2.06 7.17
N ALA A 56 9.75 1.97 6.23
CA ALA A 56 8.62 2.87 6.11
C ALA A 56 7.30 2.09 6.12
N SER A 57 6.27 2.66 6.73
CA SER A 57 4.90 2.17 6.69
C SER A 57 3.97 3.34 6.39
N PHE A 58 2.77 3.07 5.90
CA PHE A 58 1.81 4.12 5.58
C PHE A 58 0.38 3.60 5.63
N GLN A 59 -0.56 4.53 5.77
CA GLN A 59 -1.99 4.25 5.70
C GLN A 59 -2.47 4.23 4.25
N TYR A 60 -3.36 3.30 3.93
CA TYR A 60 -4.14 3.31 2.69
C TYR A 60 -5.63 3.12 3.02
N ARG A 61 -6.51 3.69 2.20
CA ARG A 61 -7.96 3.55 2.44
C ARG A 61 -8.39 2.09 2.31
N VAL A 62 -9.23 1.66 3.24
CA VAL A 62 -9.82 0.31 3.33
C VAL A 62 -11.35 0.40 3.27
N GLY A 63 -12.01 -0.73 3.04
CA GLY A 63 -13.46 -0.82 2.90
C GLY A 63 -13.98 -0.05 1.68
N ALA A 64 -15.23 0.39 1.74
CA ALA A 64 -15.84 1.17 0.68
C ALA A 64 -15.08 2.46 0.36
N PHE A 65 -14.42 3.07 1.34
CA PHE A 65 -13.59 4.28 1.13
C PHE A 65 -12.39 4.04 0.21
N GLY A 66 -11.88 2.81 0.17
CA GLY A 66 -10.76 2.40 -0.68
C GLY A 66 -11.17 1.68 -1.96
N PHE A 67 -12.36 1.08 -1.98
CA PHE A 67 -12.71 0.07 -3.00
C PHE A 67 -14.14 0.21 -3.55
N LEU A 68 -14.89 1.27 -3.24
CA LEU A 68 -16.15 1.54 -3.92
C LEU A 68 -15.91 1.72 -5.42
N HIS A 69 -16.59 0.89 -6.21
CA HIS A 69 -16.44 0.83 -7.66
C HIS A 69 -17.82 0.91 -8.31
N LEU A 70 -18.09 2.02 -8.99
CA LEU A 70 -19.36 2.28 -9.67
C LEU A 70 -19.16 2.84 -11.08
N SER A 71 -17.92 3.06 -11.53
CA SER A 71 -17.65 3.67 -12.85
C SER A 71 -18.35 2.97 -14.03
N PRO A 72 -18.51 1.63 -14.10
CA PRO A 72 -19.26 1.00 -15.20
C PRO A 72 -20.76 1.34 -15.19
N ALA A 73 -21.31 1.78 -14.06
CA ALA A 73 -22.70 2.16 -13.90
C ALA A 73 -22.95 3.68 -14.10
N MET A 74 -21.90 4.48 -14.30
CA MET A 74 -21.99 5.94 -14.41
C MET A 74 -21.16 6.47 -15.59
N PRO A 75 -21.59 6.23 -16.84
CA PRO A 75 -20.88 6.74 -18.02
C PRO A 75 -20.75 8.28 -17.98
N GLY A 76 -19.55 8.80 -18.23
CA GLY A 76 -19.22 10.22 -18.14
C GLY A 76 -18.83 10.71 -16.73
N TYR A 77 -18.82 9.81 -15.74
CA TYR A 77 -18.45 10.07 -14.35
C TYR A 77 -17.46 9.02 -13.82
N GLU A 78 -16.54 8.58 -14.67
CA GLU A 78 -15.65 7.44 -14.40
C GLU A 78 -14.77 7.65 -13.15
N GLU A 79 -14.40 8.90 -12.85
CA GLU A 79 -13.54 9.27 -11.71
C GLU A 79 -14.29 9.44 -10.38
N GLU A 80 -15.63 9.43 -10.36
CA GLU A 80 -16.41 9.60 -9.11
C GLU A 80 -16.27 8.38 -8.18
N ALA A 81 -16.19 7.17 -8.76
CA ALA A 81 -15.97 5.93 -8.02
C ALA A 81 -15.27 4.88 -8.90
N PRO A 82 -13.98 5.10 -9.25
CA PRO A 82 -13.25 4.24 -10.18
C PRO A 82 -12.89 2.89 -9.56
N GLY A 83 -13.00 2.73 -8.24
CA GLY A 83 -12.52 1.55 -7.51
C GLY A 83 -11.01 1.56 -7.30
N ASN A 84 -10.54 0.64 -6.46
CA ASN A 84 -9.11 0.43 -6.16
C ASN A 84 -8.34 1.67 -5.68
N VAL A 85 -9.01 2.73 -5.22
CA VAL A 85 -8.36 3.97 -4.76
C VAL A 85 -7.46 3.74 -3.54
N GLY A 86 -7.70 2.69 -2.75
CA GLY A 86 -6.76 2.22 -1.73
C GLY A 86 -5.44 1.68 -2.31
N LEU A 87 -5.46 1.01 -3.47
CA LEU A 87 -4.24 0.61 -4.19
C LEU A 87 -3.52 1.80 -4.82
N TRP A 88 -4.28 2.82 -5.24
CA TRP A 88 -3.71 4.10 -5.69
C TRP A 88 -3.05 4.89 -4.55
N ASP A 89 -3.61 4.87 -3.34
CA ASP A 89 -2.98 5.45 -2.17
C ASP A 89 -1.61 4.80 -1.90
N GLN A 90 -1.54 3.47 -1.97
CA GLN A 90 -0.29 2.71 -1.84
C GLN A 90 0.72 3.10 -2.93
N ALA A 91 0.28 3.18 -4.19
CA ALA A 91 1.13 3.57 -5.32
C ALA A 91 1.70 4.98 -5.13
N LEU A 92 0.88 5.91 -4.64
CA LEU A 92 1.28 7.28 -4.33
C LEU A 92 2.31 7.31 -3.19
N ALA A 93 2.07 6.57 -2.11
CA ALA A 93 2.99 6.49 -0.98
C ALA A 93 4.36 5.89 -1.38
N ILE A 94 4.36 4.82 -2.20
CA ILE A 94 5.58 4.20 -2.72
C ILE A 94 6.35 5.18 -3.62
N ARG A 95 5.66 5.91 -4.51
CA ARG A 95 6.27 6.96 -5.33
C ARG A 95 6.88 8.06 -4.47
N TRP A 96 6.16 8.50 -3.44
CA TRP A 96 6.64 9.51 -2.50
C TRP A 96 7.91 9.03 -1.78
N LEU A 97 7.91 7.79 -1.27
CA LEU A 97 9.08 7.20 -0.62
C LEU A 97 10.27 7.09 -1.59
N LYS A 98 10.04 6.68 -2.84
CA LYS A 98 11.09 6.62 -3.86
C LYS A 98 11.67 8.00 -4.15
N THR A 99 10.83 9.02 -4.33
CA THR A 99 11.26 10.41 -4.58
C THR A 99 12.04 10.99 -3.39
N ASN A 100 11.68 10.63 -2.17
CA ASN A 100 12.27 11.19 -0.95
C ASN A 100 13.34 10.28 -0.30
N ALA A 101 13.65 9.12 -0.86
CA ALA A 101 14.53 8.12 -0.23
C ALA A 101 15.87 8.72 0.19
N HIS A 102 16.51 9.49 -0.70
CA HIS A 102 17.79 10.13 -0.43
C HIS A 102 17.76 11.13 0.74
N ALA A 103 16.64 11.82 0.96
CA ALA A 103 16.49 12.76 2.07
C ALA A 103 16.56 12.07 3.45
N PHE A 104 16.26 10.77 3.50
CA PHE A 104 16.36 9.93 4.69
C PHE A 104 17.62 9.05 4.70
N GLY A 105 18.55 9.24 3.75
CA GLY A 105 19.74 8.40 3.61
C GLY A 105 19.52 7.07 2.89
N GLY A 106 18.35 6.87 2.28
CA GLY A 106 17.98 5.67 1.54
C GLY A 106 18.38 5.70 0.07
N ASN A 107 18.49 4.51 -0.52
CA ASN A 107 18.70 4.31 -1.95
C ASN A 107 17.35 4.02 -2.65
N PRO A 108 16.86 4.91 -3.54
CA PRO A 108 15.58 4.72 -4.23
C PRO A 108 15.56 3.54 -5.20
N GLU A 109 16.72 3.00 -5.58
CA GLU A 109 16.83 1.79 -6.41
C GLU A 109 16.94 0.51 -5.56
N TRP A 110 17.06 0.64 -4.24
CA TRP A 110 17.16 -0.48 -3.30
C TRP A 110 15.92 -0.62 -2.41
N MET A 111 14.75 -0.55 -3.02
CA MET A 111 13.46 -0.68 -2.34
C MET A 111 12.95 -2.12 -2.34
N THR A 112 12.36 -2.56 -1.23
CA THR A 112 11.70 -3.87 -1.08
C THR A 112 10.33 -3.66 -0.46
N LEU A 113 9.27 -4.07 -1.15
CA LEU A 113 7.93 -4.13 -0.56
C LEU A 113 7.79 -5.40 0.27
N PHE A 114 7.14 -5.31 1.44
CA PHE A 114 6.77 -6.49 2.21
C PHE A 114 5.42 -6.27 2.90
N GLY A 115 4.66 -7.35 3.05
CA GLY A 115 3.31 -7.27 3.58
C GLY A 115 2.77 -8.65 3.93
N GLU A 116 1.69 -8.65 4.71
CA GLU A 116 0.99 -9.85 5.18
C GLU A 116 -0.50 -9.80 4.79
N SER A 117 -1.09 -10.95 4.45
CA SER A 117 -2.50 -11.08 4.07
C SER A 117 -2.87 -10.10 2.93
N ALA A 118 -3.86 -9.23 3.11
CA ALA A 118 -4.23 -8.19 2.14
C ALA A 118 -3.07 -7.24 1.80
N GLY A 119 -2.14 -7.00 2.73
CA GLY A 119 -0.92 -6.26 2.50
C GLY A 119 0.04 -7.03 1.59
N SER A 120 0.14 -8.35 1.77
CA SER A 120 0.90 -9.23 0.88
C SER A 120 0.34 -9.25 -0.54
N SER A 121 -0.99 -9.35 -0.68
CA SER A 121 -1.65 -9.22 -1.97
C SER A 121 -1.46 -7.83 -2.59
N SER A 122 -1.41 -6.79 -1.77
CA SER A 122 -1.06 -5.43 -2.21
C SER A 122 0.38 -5.37 -2.72
N VAL A 123 1.36 -6.01 -2.04
CA VAL A 123 2.73 -6.17 -2.57
C VAL A 123 2.69 -6.81 -3.96
N ASN A 124 1.93 -7.89 -4.13
CA ASN A 124 1.75 -8.52 -5.44
C ASN A 124 1.18 -7.52 -6.46
N ALA A 125 0.11 -6.80 -6.14
CA ALA A 125 -0.53 -5.83 -7.03
C ALA A 125 0.43 -4.70 -7.44
N GLN A 126 1.17 -4.12 -6.50
CA GLN A 126 2.10 -3.03 -6.76
C GLN A 126 3.29 -3.45 -7.64
N LEU A 127 3.70 -4.72 -7.58
CA LEU A 127 4.78 -5.26 -8.41
C LEU A 127 4.36 -5.56 -9.85
N VAL A 128 3.10 -5.95 -10.07
CA VAL A 128 2.61 -6.42 -11.38
C VAL A 128 1.71 -5.43 -12.11
N SER A 129 1.15 -4.44 -11.41
CA SER A 129 0.27 -3.45 -12.02
C SER A 129 1.02 -2.61 -13.06
N PRO A 130 0.47 -2.41 -14.28
CA PRO A 130 1.06 -1.53 -15.28
C PRO A 130 1.26 -0.09 -14.80
N VAL A 131 0.43 0.37 -13.86
CA VAL A 131 0.48 1.72 -13.26
C VAL A 131 1.77 1.94 -12.46
N THR A 132 2.30 0.88 -11.85
CA THR A 132 3.44 0.94 -10.92
C THR A 132 4.64 0.13 -11.39
N ALA A 133 4.54 -0.50 -12.57
CA ALA A 133 5.60 -1.27 -13.18
C ALA A 133 6.93 -0.51 -13.18
N GLY A 134 7.96 -1.14 -12.62
CA GLY A 134 9.31 -0.58 -12.54
C GLY A 134 9.60 0.30 -11.33
N LEU A 135 8.60 0.70 -10.53
CA LEU A 135 8.85 1.47 -9.30
C LEU A 135 9.63 0.66 -8.26
N VAL A 136 9.21 -0.58 -8.02
CA VAL A 136 9.87 -1.55 -7.13
C VAL A 136 9.89 -2.91 -7.82
N LYS A 137 10.97 -3.67 -7.61
CA LYS A 137 11.21 -4.97 -8.28
C LYS A 137 11.49 -6.11 -7.29
N ARG A 138 11.38 -5.87 -5.99
CA ARG A 138 11.58 -6.86 -4.93
C ARG A 138 10.40 -6.85 -3.97
N GLY A 139 9.89 -8.05 -3.65
CA GLY A 139 8.73 -8.23 -2.80
C GLY A 139 8.87 -9.42 -1.86
N MET A 140 8.37 -9.28 -0.64
CA MET A 140 8.12 -10.39 0.29
C MET A 140 6.61 -10.47 0.55
N MET A 141 6.03 -11.62 0.22
CA MET A 141 4.58 -11.84 0.26
C MET A 141 4.25 -12.91 1.31
N GLN A 142 3.80 -12.48 2.49
CA GLN A 142 3.43 -13.36 3.60
C GLN A 142 1.93 -13.68 3.57
N SER A 143 1.58 -14.94 3.25
CA SER A 143 0.20 -15.44 3.36
C SER A 143 -0.85 -14.66 2.52
N GLY A 144 -0.45 -14.06 1.39
CA GLY A 144 -1.39 -13.40 0.49
C GLY A 144 -0.85 -13.19 -0.92
N THR A 145 -1.66 -13.53 -1.92
CA THR A 145 -1.36 -13.35 -3.35
C THR A 145 -2.65 -12.97 -4.07
N MET A 146 -2.56 -12.23 -5.18
CA MET A 146 -3.75 -11.73 -5.89
C MET A 146 -4.66 -12.83 -6.44
N ASN A 147 -4.11 -14.03 -6.70
CA ASN A 147 -4.90 -15.19 -7.14
C ASN A 147 -5.71 -15.85 -6.00
N ALA A 148 -5.50 -15.47 -4.74
CA ALA A 148 -6.34 -15.96 -3.65
C ALA A 148 -7.79 -15.47 -3.86
N PRO A 149 -8.82 -16.31 -3.62
CA PRO A 149 -10.22 -15.93 -3.90
C PRO A 149 -10.72 -14.68 -3.17
N TRP A 150 -10.17 -14.38 -1.99
CA TRP A 150 -10.52 -13.18 -1.21
C TRP A 150 -9.80 -11.91 -1.70
N SER A 151 -8.83 -12.05 -2.61
CA SER A 151 -7.88 -10.99 -2.98
C SER A 151 -8.16 -10.34 -4.34
N HIS A 152 -9.21 -10.78 -5.03
CA HIS A 152 -9.67 -10.16 -6.26
C HIS A 152 -11.19 -10.25 -6.34
N MET A 153 -11.78 -9.33 -7.10
CA MET A 153 -13.22 -9.28 -7.33
C MET A 153 -13.46 -8.77 -8.75
N THR A 154 -14.48 -9.30 -9.41
CA THR A 154 -14.85 -8.80 -10.74
C THR A 154 -15.52 -7.43 -10.62
N SER A 155 -15.43 -6.65 -11.70
CA SER A 155 -16.08 -5.35 -11.83
C SER A 155 -17.59 -5.44 -11.54
N GLU A 156 -18.26 -6.45 -12.10
CA GLU A 156 -19.71 -6.65 -11.97
C GLU A 156 -20.12 -6.87 -10.52
N LYS A 157 -19.39 -7.73 -9.79
CA LYS A 157 -19.66 -8.00 -8.37
C LYS A 157 -19.39 -6.76 -7.51
N ALA A 158 -18.35 -5.99 -7.82
CA ALA A 158 -18.04 -4.76 -7.10
C ALA A 158 -19.13 -3.70 -7.29
N VAL A 159 -19.68 -3.56 -8.51
CA VAL A 159 -20.83 -2.67 -8.78
C VAL A 159 -22.07 -3.12 -8.03
N GLU A 160 -22.37 -4.42 -7.98
CA GLU A 160 -23.50 -4.96 -7.19
C GLU A 160 -23.40 -4.57 -5.71
N ILE A 161 -22.22 -4.77 -5.11
CA ILE A 161 -21.96 -4.42 -3.71
C ILE A 161 -22.03 -2.90 -3.51
N GLY A 162 -21.48 -2.11 -4.43
CA GLY A 162 -21.54 -0.65 -4.36
C GLY A 162 -22.98 -0.12 -4.39
N LYS A 163 -23.83 -0.69 -5.25
CA LYS A 163 -25.26 -0.33 -5.31
C LYS A 163 -26.02 -0.75 -4.05
N ALA A 164 -25.71 -1.92 -3.48
CA ALA A 164 -26.27 -2.34 -2.21
C ALA A 164 -25.91 -1.33 -1.10
N LEU A 165 -24.65 -0.92 -1.01
CA LEU A 165 -24.22 0.10 -0.04
C LEU A 165 -24.94 1.44 -0.24
N ILE A 166 -25.12 1.91 -1.48
CA ILE A 166 -25.89 3.13 -1.77
C ILE A 166 -27.31 3.04 -1.19
N ASN A 167 -27.97 1.89 -1.36
CA ASN A 167 -29.30 1.65 -0.82
C ASN A 167 -29.28 1.59 0.72
N ASP A 168 -28.32 0.88 1.30
CA ASP A 168 -28.16 0.74 2.76
C ASP A 168 -27.89 2.11 3.43
N CYS A 169 -27.27 3.04 2.72
CA CYS A 169 -27.05 4.42 3.16
C CYS A 169 -28.20 5.38 2.85
N ASN A 170 -29.34 4.90 2.33
CA ASN A 170 -30.53 5.69 1.97
C ASN A 170 -30.23 6.85 1.00
N CYS A 171 -29.30 6.65 0.05
CA CYS A 171 -28.89 7.69 -0.91
C CYS A 171 -29.84 7.85 -2.11
N ASN A 172 -30.85 6.99 -2.25
CA ASN A 172 -31.86 7.05 -3.31
C ASN A 172 -33.23 7.57 -2.81
N ALA A 173 -33.28 8.18 -1.62
CA ALA A 173 -34.50 8.70 -1.00
C ALA A 173 -34.93 10.05 -1.59
#